data_AF-A0A5S3Z8K0-F1
#
_entry.id   AF-A0A5S3Z8K0-F1
#
_cell.length_a   1.000
_cell.length_b   1.000
_cell.length_c   1.000
_cell.angle_alpha   90.00
_cell.angle_beta   90.00
_cell.angle_gamma   90.00
#
_symmetry.space_group_name_H-M   'P 1'
#
loop_
_entity.id
_entity.type
_entity.pdbx_description
1 polymer ?
#
loop_
_entity_poly.entity_id
_entity_poly.type
_entity_poly.pdbx_seq_one_letter_code
_entity_poly.pdbx_strand_id
1 'polypeptide(L)'
;MSLVKKALAKAAAQKQARQEADNKAAPVNSTPAPDSPAQDKQAVADDGPSRYEFFKAAIESDLGQLKTIDDVADKASYKSEALERNEYLAYISEYRLSGQSFPNTVLAWVFIWLVDLKRWDAVLELLPLMVEQKQPLPTAFNTKHWPTFLIDQLYDEGNYYLNKGAEAVSDSGIALVMHRLIAQLLTQDWSGSEVVGGKLYAMAAKLEQSQHNLGYALQFAVQATLINDGAGVKKLARDVAKQLNVSIDI
;
A
#
# COMPACT_ATOMS: atom_id res chain seq x y z
N MET A 1 -10.21 -35.43 -4.27
CA MET A 1 -9.28 -34.40 -4.83
C MET A 1 -9.84 -33.02 -4.46
N SER A 2 -9.12 -32.26 -3.62
CA SER A 2 -9.55 -30.96 -3.08
C SER A 2 -9.80 -29.92 -4.18
N LEU A 3 -10.81 -29.05 -3.99
CA LEU A 3 -11.15 -27.94 -4.90
C LEU A 3 -9.96 -27.02 -5.17
N VAL A 4 -9.06 -26.89 -4.19
CA VAL A 4 -7.80 -26.13 -4.30
C VAL A 4 -6.87 -26.73 -5.35
N LYS A 5 -6.78 -28.07 -5.44
CA LYS A 5 -5.96 -28.73 -6.46
C LYS A 5 -6.52 -28.54 -7.88
N LYS A 6 -7.85 -28.46 -8.02
CA LYS A 6 -8.49 -28.16 -9.32
C LYS A 6 -8.28 -26.71 -9.76
N ALA A 7 -8.33 -25.76 -8.83
CA ALA A 7 -8.08 -24.35 -9.12
C ALA A 7 -6.63 -24.10 -9.56
N LEU A 8 -5.65 -24.73 -8.89
CA LEU A 8 -4.23 -24.64 -9.25
C LEU A 8 -3.93 -25.28 -10.60
N ALA A 9 -4.55 -26.43 -10.92
CA ALA A 9 -4.40 -27.07 -12.23
C ALA A 9 -4.96 -26.22 -13.37
N LYS A 10 -6.09 -25.53 -13.15
CA LYS A 10 -6.70 -24.63 -14.15
C LYS A 10 -5.85 -23.37 -14.40
N ALA A 11 -5.27 -22.81 -13.35
CA ALA A 11 -4.38 -21.66 -13.46
C ALA A 11 -3.05 -22.01 -14.18
N ALA A 12 -2.50 -23.20 -13.95
CA ALA A 12 -1.31 -23.67 -14.65
C ALA A 12 -1.57 -23.87 -16.16
N ALA A 13 -2.72 -24.45 -16.52
CA ALA A 13 -3.10 -24.65 -17.92
C ALA A 13 -3.32 -23.33 -18.69
N GLN A 14 -3.89 -22.30 -18.04
CA GLN A 14 -4.05 -20.97 -18.64
C GLN A 14 -2.72 -20.24 -18.84
N LYS A 15 -1.74 -20.48 -17.95
CA LYS A 15 -0.40 -19.87 -18.07
C LYS A 15 0.39 -20.50 -19.22
N GLN A 16 0.27 -21.82 -19.42
CA GLN A 16 0.89 -22.52 -20.55
C GLN A 16 0.26 -22.10 -21.90
N ALA A 17 -1.06 -21.97 -21.97
CA ALA A 17 -1.74 -21.53 -23.20
C ALA A 17 -1.38 -20.08 -23.61
N ARG A 18 -1.09 -19.18 -22.65
CA ARG A 18 -0.59 -17.83 -22.94
C ARG A 18 0.85 -17.82 -23.43
N GLN A 19 1.71 -18.67 -22.87
CA GLN A 19 3.11 -18.77 -23.30
C GLN A 19 3.28 -19.41 -24.69
N GLU A 20 2.38 -20.31 -25.08
CA GLU A 20 2.37 -20.88 -26.43
C GLU A 20 1.84 -19.90 -27.50
N ALA A 21 0.99 -18.94 -27.11
CA ALA A 21 0.49 -17.90 -28.02
C ALA A 21 1.57 -16.83 -28.32
N ASP A 22 2.37 -16.44 -27.32
CA ASP A 22 3.44 -15.44 -27.49
C ASP A 22 4.65 -15.98 -28.29
N ASN A 23 4.90 -17.29 -28.27
CA ASN A 23 6.00 -17.92 -29.00
C ASN A 23 5.75 -18.17 -30.50
N LYS A 24 4.59 -17.78 -31.04
CA LYS A 24 4.22 -18.01 -32.45
C LYS A 24 4.24 -16.77 -33.37
N ALA A 25 4.63 -15.60 -32.88
CA ALA A 25 4.76 -14.42 -33.71
C ALA A 25 6.20 -14.31 -34.29
N ALA A 26 6.37 -14.75 -35.53
CA ALA A 26 7.61 -14.57 -36.31
C ALA A 26 7.68 -13.14 -36.92
N PRO A 27 8.89 -12.59 -37.15
CA PRO A 27 9.07 -11.21 -37.58
C PRO A 27 8.94 -11.09 -39.11
N VAL A 28 8.19 -10.11 -39.59
CA VAL A 28 8.17 -9.74 -41.02
C VAL A 28 9.20 -8.63 -41.24
N ASN A 29 10.16 -8.93 -42.11
CA ASN A 29 11.24 -8.07 -42.54
C ASN A 29 10.90 -7.55 -43.96
N SER A 30 11.00 -6.25 -44.21
CA SER A 30 10.98 -5.69 -45.58
C SER A 30 11.83 -4.42 -45.69
N THR A 31 12.78 -4.50 -46.62
CA THR A 31 13.89 -3.59 -46.99
C THR A 31 13.40 -2.39 -47.85
N PRO A 32 14.19 -1.29 -48.06
CA PRO A 32 13.69 0.08 -48.24
C PRO A 32 13.86 0.70 -49.66
N ALA A 33 13.34 1.94 -49.82
CA ALA A 33 13.73 3.09 -50.69
C ALA A 33 12.60 3.64 -51.62
N PRO A 34 12.66 4.90 -52.14
CA PRO A 34 13.10 6.19 -51.57
C PRO A 34 12.13 7.40 -51.86
N ASP A 35 12.51 8.58 -51.35
CA ASP A 35 12.15 9.97 -51.75
C ASP A 35 10.86 10.70 -51.27
N SER A 36 11.08 11.56 -50.25
CA SER A 36 10.67 12.98 -50.06
C SER A 36 9.17 13.42 -49.93
N PRO A 37 8.85 14.57 -49.28
CA PRO A 37 9.58 15.32 -48.26
C PRO A 37 8.75 15.60 -46.97
N ALA A 38 9.49 15.88 -45.89
CA ALA A 38 9.15 16.67 -44.71
C ALA A 38 7.66 16.97 -44.41
N GLN A 39 7.14 16.34 -43.36
CA GLN A 39 6.13 16.96 -42.51
C GLN A 39 6.71 17.16 -41.11
N ASP A 40 6.90 18.44 -40.81
CA ASP A 40 7.19 19.02 -39.51
C ASP A 40 6.47 18.27 -38.39
N LYS A 41 7.24 17.56 -37.55
CA LYS A 41 6.83 17.40 -36.16
C LYS A 41 7.07 18.75 -35.52
N GLN A 42 6.07 19.62 -35.61
CA GLN A 42 5.95 20.77 -34.74
C GLN A 42 6.12 20.28 -33.30
N ALA A 43 7.30 20.56 -32.75
CA ALA A 43 7.51 20.60 -31.34
C ALA A 43 6.49 21.63 -30.81
N VAL A 44 5.47 21.13 -30.13
CA VAL A 44 4.73 21.96 -29.18
C VAL A 44 5.74 22.37 -28.12
N ALA A 45 6.31 23.56 -28.32
CA ALA A 45 6.83 24.33 -27.21
C ALA A 45 5.66 24.54 -26.26
N ASP A 46 5.78 24.03 -25.04
CA ASP A 46 4.86 24.32 -23.95
C ASP A 46 5.58 25.16 -22.89
N ASP A 47 4.85 26.18 -22.46
CA ASP A 47 5.27 27.44 -21.89
C ASP A 47 4.95 27.39 -20.39
N GLY A 48 5.96 27.17 -19.54
CA GLY A 48 5.84 27.08 -18.09
C GLY A 48 6.62 25.92 -17.45
N PRO A 49 6.78 25.87 -16.11
CA PRO A 49 7.28 24.69 -15.42
C PRO A 49 6.39 23.50 -15.77
N SER A 50 6.96 22.32 -16.03
CA SER A 50 6.16 21.10 -16.22
C SER A 50 5.12 20.98 -15.09
N ARG A 51 3.91 20.47 -15.38
CA ARG A 51 2.83 20.39 -14.38
C ARG A 51 3.30 19.78 -13.04
N TYR A 52 4.23 18.83 -13.09
CA TYR A 52 4.93 18.30 -11.92
C TYR A 52 5.68 19.38 -11.12
N GLU A 53 6.49 20.24 -11.75
CA GLU A 53 7.22 21.31 -11.07
C GLU A 53 6.28 22.32 -10.39
N PHE A 54 5.11 22.58 -10.96
CA PHE A 54 4.08 23.40 -10.30
C PHE A 54 3.60 22.76 -8.99
N PHE A 55 3.17 21.49 -9.02
CA PHE A 55 2.70 20.80 -7.81
C PHE A 55 3.82 20.53 -6.80
N LYS A 56 5.05 20.35 -7.29
CA LYS A 56 6.24 20.21 -6.44
C LYS A 56 6.51 21.52 -5.68
N ALA A 57 6.47 22.66 -6.35
CA ALA A 57 6.62 23.95 -5.68
C ALA A 57 5.48 24.20 -4.67
N ALA A 58 4.25 23.79 -5.00
CA ALA A 58 3.11 23.89 -4.09
C ALA A 58 3.30 23.03 -2.83
N ILE A 59 3.67 21.75 -2.98
CA ILE A 59 3.82 20.85 -1.81
C ILE A 59 5.01 21.28 -0.95
N GLU A 60 6.09 21.79 -1.54
CA GLU A 60 7.23 22.34 -0.81
C GLU A 60 6.83 23.59 0.01
N SER A 61 5.99 24.46 -0.54
CA SER A 61 5.42 25.61 0.17
C SER A 61 4.54 25.18 1.34
N ASP A 62 3.60 24.25 1.12
CA ASP A 62 2.72 23.75 2.18
C ASP A 62 3.51 23.04 3.29
N LEU A 63 4.56 22.28 2.95
CA LEU A 63 5.48 21.69 3.93
C LEU A 63 6.23 22.75 4.73
N GLY A 64 6.55 23.89 4.11
CA GLY A 64 7.09 25.06 4.79
C GLY A 64 6.12 25.64 5.82
N GLN A 65 4.85 25.78 5.46
CA GLN A 65 3.80 26.25 6.37
C GLN A 65 3.51 25.26 7.51
N LEU A 66 3.49 23.96 7.22
CA LEU A 66 3.29 22.94 8.26
C LEU A 66 4.36 22.98 9.37
N LYS A 67 5.55 23.51 9.09
CA LYS A 67 6.61 23.70 10.10
C LYS A 67 6.36 24.89 11.03
N THR A 68 5.50 25.84 10.65
CA THR A 68 5.17 27.02 11.48
C THR A 68 3.98 26.77 12.40
N ILE A 69 3.22 25.70 12.16
CA ILE A 69 2.12 25.26 13.01
C ILE A 69 2.71 24.37 14.12
N ASP A 70 2.36 24.60 15.38
CA ASP A 70 2.82 23.77 16.49
C ASP A 70 1.82 22.66 16.82
N ASP A 71 0.52 23.00 16.85
CA ASP A 71 -0.54 22.08 17.24
C ASP A 71 -0.80 20.98 16.20
N VAL A 72 -1.01 19.76 16.69
CA VAL A 72 -1.19 18.58 15.82
C VAL A 72 -2.55 18.58 15.13
N ALA A 73 -3.61 19.06 15.80
CA ALA A 73 -4.93 19.16 15.20
C ALA A 73 -4.96 20.25 14.13
N ASP A 74 -4.31 21.38 14.37
CA ASP A 74 -4.17 22.45 13.37
C ASP A 74 -3.37 21.98 12.14
N LYS A 75 -2.33 21.15 12.33
CA LYS A 75 -1.62 20.50 11.21
C LYS A 75 -2.53 19.58 10.41
N ALA A 76 -3.39 18.81 11.07
CA ALA A 76 -4.33 17.93 10.40
C ALA A 76 -5.35 18.74 9.58
N SER A 77 -5.93 19.80 10.16
CA SER A 77 -6.82 20.72 9.46
C SER A 77 -6.13 21.32 8.23
N TYR A 78 -4.91 21.82 8.40
CA TYR A 78 -4.14 22.41 7.29
C TYR A 78 -3.87 21.40 6.17
N LYS A 79 -3.44 20.17 6.49
CA LYS A 79 -3.24 19.12 5.46
C LYS A 79 -4.52 18.83 4.69
N SER A 80 -5.64 18.73 5.40
CA SER A 80 -6.95 18.50 4.78
C SER A 80 -7.31 19.61 3.79
N GLU A 81 -7.21 20.87 4.22
CA GLU A 81 -7.49 22.05 3.39
C GLU A 81 -6.51 22.17 2.21
N ALA A 82 -5.23 21.88 2.42
CA ALA A 82 -4.21 21.93 1.37
C ALA A 82 -4.46 20.89 0.27
N LEU A 83 -4.90 19.67 0.63
CA LEU A 83 -5.28 18.63 -0.33
C LEU A 83 -6.37 19.09 -1.30
N GLU A 84 -7.34 19.86 -0.80
CA GLU A 84 -8.46 20.38 -1.58
C GLU A 84 -8.06 21.63 -2.36
N ARG A 85 -7.47 22.62 -1.69
CA ARG A 85 -7.07 23.91 -2.28
C ARG A 85 -6.11 23.74 -3.46
N ASN A 86 -5.16 22.82 -3.34
CA ASN A 86 -4.16 22.57 -4.37
C ASN A 86 -4.52 21.38 -5.26
N GLU A 87 -5.72 20.79 -5.14
CA GLU A 87 -6.20 19.69 -5.99
C GLU A 87 -5.21 18.50 -6.12
N TYR A 88 -4.45 18.20 -5.07
CA TYR A 88 -3.37 17.21 -5.13
C TYR A 88 -3.83 15.83 -5.55
N LEU A 89 -5.05 15.42 -5.13
CA LEU A 89 -5.62 14.13 -5.51
C LEU A 89 -6.00 14.08 -7.00
N ALA A 90 -6.44 15.19 -7.59
CA ALA A 90 -6.71 15.26 -9.03
C ALA A 90 -5.40 15.11 -9.81
N TYR A 91 -4.35 15.81 -9.41
CA TYR A 91 -3.02 15.66 -10.00
C TYR A 91 -2.48 14.22 -9.89
N ILE A 92 -2.60 13.57 -8.73
CA ILE A 92 -2.16 12.17 -8.56
C ILE A 92 -2.96 11.23 -9.44
N SER A 93 -4.27 11.47 -9.60
CA SER A 93 -5.11 10.71 -10.51
C SER A 93 -4.64 10.86 -11.96
N GLU A 94 -4.37 12.09 -12.42
CA GLU A 94 -3.79 12.36 -13.74
C GLU A 94 -2.45 11.63 -13.94
N TYR A 95 -1.54 11.74 -12.96
CA TYR A 95 -0.24 11.06 -12.99
C TYR A 95 -0.41 9.54 -13.13
N ARG A 96 -1.28 8.93 -12.34
CA ARG A 96 -1.59 7.50 -12.40
C ARG A 96 -2.16 7.09 -13.77
N LEU A 97 -3.13 7.85 -14.28
CA LEU A 97 -3.81 7.55 -15.55
C LEU A 97 -2.89 7.76 -16.77
N SER A 98 -1.91 8.66 -16.66
CA SER A 98 -0.93 8.90 -17.72
C SER A 98 0.05 7.73 -17.93
N GLY A 99 0.15 6.80 -16.98
CA GLY A 99 1.12 5.70 -17.01
C GLY A 99 2.58 6.13 -16.80
N GLN A 100 2.82 7.40 -16.46
CA GLN A 100 4.15 7.88 -16.13
C GLN A 100 4.69 7.19 -14.88
N SER A 101 6.00 6.94 -14.86
CA SER A 101 6.71 6.28 -13.77
C SER A 101 8.03 7.00 -13.51
N PHE A 102 7.97 8.08 -12.74
CA PHE A 102 9.14 8.80 -12.26
C PHE A 102 9.03 9.06 -10.75
N PRO A 103 10.14 9.32 -10.03
CA PRO A 103 10.10 9.70 -8.62
C PRO A 103 9.25 10.96 -8.40
N ASN A 104 8.09 10.82 -7.77
CA ASN A 104 7.10 11.88 -7.63
C ASN A 104 6.95 12.28 -6.15
N THR A 105 7.68 13.33 -5.77
CA THR A 105 7.67 13.89 -4.41
C THR A 105 6.28 14.31 -3.92
N VAL A 106 5.43 14.80 -4.83
CA VAL A 106 4.05 15.22 -4.49
C VAL A 106 3.24 13.99 -4.08
N LEU A 107 3.30 12.92 -4.89
CA LEU A 107 2.65 11.65 -4.57
C LEU A 107 3.13 11.09 -3.22
N ALA A 108 4.44 11.11 -2.96
CA ALA A 108 5.01 10.62 -1.70
C ALA A 108 4.46 11.38 -0.47
N TRP A 109 4.45 12.72 -0.50
CA TRP A 109 3.94 13.52 0.61
C TRP A 109 2.44 13.47 0.78
N VAL A 110 1.69 13.44 -0.31
CA VAL A 110 0.22 13.28 -0.25
C VAL A 110 -0.13 11.92 0.34
N PHE A 111 0.58 10.85 -0.04
CA PHE A 111 0.38 9.53 0.59
C PHE A 111 0.58 9.60 2.11
N ILE A 112 1.66 10.26 2.56
CA ILE A 112 1.92 10.46 4.00
C ILE A 112 0.80 11.26 4.66
N TRP A 113 0.34 12.34 4.05
CA TRP A 113 -0.75 13.14 4.62
C TRP A 113 -2.07 12.38 4.66
N LEU A 114 -2.36 11.53 3.69
CA LEU A 114 -3.55 10.66 3.73
C LEU A 114 -3.46 9.67 4.91
N VAL A 115 -2.26 9.17 5.22
CA VAL A 115 -2.01 8.34 6.42
C VAL A 115 -2.20 9.15 7.70
N ASP A 116 -1.60 10.35 7.79
CA ASP A 116 -1.75 11.23 8.95
C ASP A 116 -3.20 11.62 9.23
N LEU A 117 -3.98 11.81 8.16
CA LEU A 117 -5.41 12.14 8.19
C LEU A 117 -6.31 10.90 8.32
N LYS A 118 -5.73 9.70 8.41
CA LYS A 118 -6.45 8.43 8.53
C LYS A 118 -7.44 8.17 7.39
N ARG A 119 -7.15 8.70 6.20
CA ARG A 119 -7.95 8.52 4.97
C ARG A 119 -7.57 7.19 4.30
N TRP A 120 -7.79 6.09 5.04
CA TRP A 120 -7.27 4.76 4.73
C TRP A 120 -7.70 4.21 3.37
N ASP A 121 -8.90 4.55 2.89
CA ASP A 121 -9.37 4.13 1.56
C ASP A 121 -8.43 4.60 0.44
N ALA A 122 -8.09 5.89 0.44
CA ALA A 122 -7.19 6.48 -0.54
C ALA A 122 -5.75 5.94 -0.39
N VAL A 123 -5.30 5.72 0.85
CA VAL A 123 -3.99 5.12 1.13
C VAL A 123 -3.90 3.71 0.51
N LEU A 124 -4.90 2.86 0.75
CA LEU A 124 -4.92 1.50 0.24
C LEU A 124 -5.11 1.45 -1.28
N GLU A 125 -5.78 2.44 -1.88
CA GLU A 125 -5.87 2.55 -3.33
C GLU A 125 -4.52 2.92 -3.97
N LEU A 126 -3.76 3.80 -3.34
CA LEU A 126 -2.48 4.29 -3.87
C LEU A 126 -1.30 3.36 -3.58
N LEU A 127 -1.37 2.54 -2.52
CA LEU A 127 -0.26 1.67 -2.10
C LEU A 127 0.33 0.81 -3.24
N PRO A 128 -0.47 0.14 -4.10
CA PRO A 128 0.08 -0.62 -5.22
C PRO A 128 0.94 0.22 -6.17
N LEU A 129 0.50 1.46 -6.48
CA LEU A 129 1.25 2.39 -7.32
C LEU A 129 2.60 2.76 -6.67
N MET A 130 2.59 3.04 -5.37
CA MET A 130 3.79 3.39 -4.60
C MET A 130 4.84 2.27 -4.64
N VAL A 131 4.38 1.02 -4.50
CA VAL A 131 5.22 -0.18 -4.50
C VAL A 131 5.73 -0.50 -5.91
N GLU A 132 4.84 -0.53 -6.90
CA GLU A 132 5.17 -0.88 -8.29
C GLU A 132 6.21 0.07 -8.88
N GLN A 133 6.02 1.37 -8.67
CA GLN A 133 6.93 2.40 -9.19
C GLN A 133 8.17 2.62 -8.31
N LYS A 134 8.28 1.90 -7.17
CA LYS A 134 9.37 2.06 -6.19
C LYS A 134 9.58 3.53 -5.81
N GLN A 135 8.47 4.24 -5.54
CA GLN A 135 8.51 5.65 -5.18
C GLN A 135 9.43 5.84 -3.95
N PRO A 136 10.30 6.86 -3.91
CA PRO A 136 11.17 7.06 -2.76
C PRO A 136 10.38 7.62 -1.57
N LEU A 137 10.61 7.10 -0.38
CA LEU A 137 10.19 7.79 0.84
C LEU A 137 11.02 9.08 1.00
N PRO A 138 10.43 10.17 1.54
CA PRO A 138 11.17 11.37 1.88
C PRO A 138 12.31 11.07 2.87
N THR A 139 13.41 11.83 2.76
CA THR A 139 14.62 11.64 3.58
C THR A 139 14.43 11.85 5.09
N ALA A 140 13.29 12.43 5.49
CA ALA A 140 12.89 12.54 6.89
C ALA A 140 12.57 11.18 7.54
N PHE A 141 12.31 10.14 6.74
CA PHE A 141 11.98 8.80 7.23
C PHE A 141 13.18 7.86 7.09
N ASN A 142 13.42 7.06 8.13
CA ASN A 142 14.46 6.02 8.11
C ASN A 142 14.02 4.75 7.34
N THR A 143 12.71 4.58 7.16
CA THR A 143 12.10 3.45 6.45
C THR A 143 12.27 3.59 4.94
N LYS A 144 12.63 2.49 4.26
CA LYS A 144 12.91 2.49 2.81
C LYS A 144 11.77 1.93 1.95
N HIS A 145 10.76 1.32 2.58
CA HIS A 145 9.69 0.61 1.88
C HIS A 145 8.32 1.08 2.34
N TRP A 146 7.44 1.41 1.39
CA TRP A 146 6.08 1.89 1.67
C TRP A 146 5.22 0.91 2.49
N PRO A 147 5.25 -0.42 2.23
CA PRO A 147 4.53 -1.36 3.08
C PRO A 147 5.01 -1.31 4.53
N THR A 148 6.32 -1.24 4.76
CA THR A 148 6.88 -1.12 6.11
C THR A 148 6.41 0.16 6.80
N PHE A 149 6.47 1.29 6.10
CA PHE A 149 5.98 2.56 6.64
C PHE A 149 4.51 2.45 7.04
N LEU A 150 3.65 1.96 6.15
CA LEU A 150 2.22 1.85 6.43
C LEU A 150 1.92 0.86 7.57
N ILE A 151 2.63 -0.27 7.64
CA ILE A 151 2.46 -1.25 8.71
C ILE A 151 2.83 -0.65 10.06
N ASP A 152 3.93 0.11 10.15
CA ASP A 152 4.30 0.78 11.41
C ASP A 152 3.23 1.81 11.82
N GLN A 153 2.71 2.62 10.88
CA GLN A 153 1.65 3.59 11.18
C GLN A 153 0.35 2.91 11.65
N LEU A 154 -0.08 1.85 10.96
CA LEU A 154 -1.28 1.09 11.35
C LEU A 154 -1.07 0.30 12.65
N TYR A 155 0.16 -0.11 12.96
CA TYR A 155 0.47 -0.76 14.24
C TYR A 155 0.26 0.21 15.40
N ASP A 156 0.75 1.44 15.28
CA ASP A 156 0.55 2.48 16.30
C ASP A 156 -0.94 2.86 16.43
N GLU A 157 -1.63 3.02 15.30
CA GLU A 157 -3.07 3.31 15.28
C GLU A 157 -3.90 2.17 15.89
N GLY A 158 -3.56 0.91 15.59
CA GLY A 158 -4.19 -0.27 16.18
C GLY A 158 -4.01 -0.31 17.69
N ASN A 159 -2.81 -0.02 18.20
CA ASN A 159 -2.57 0.07 19.65
C ASN A 159 -3.38 1.20 20.29
N TYR A 160 -3.48 2.35 19.63
CA TYR A 160 -4.27 3.48 20.11
C TYR A 160 -5.73 3.07 20.35
N TYR A 161 -6.37 2.40 19.39
CA TYR A 161 -7.76 1.95 19.56
C TYR A 161 -7.90 0.79 20.54
N LEU A 162 -6.96 -0.16 20.56
CA LEU A 162 -6.97 -1.25 21.56
C LEU A 162 -6.92 -0.70 22.99
N ASN A 163 -6.12 0.33 23.24
CA ASN A 163 -6.02 0.98 24.55
C ASN A 163 -7.31 1.71 24.96
N LYS A 164 -8.17 2.06 23.99
CA LYS A 164 -9.48 2.66 24.24
C LYS A 164 -10.61 1.63 24.43
N GLY A 165 -10.36 0.36 24.09
CA GLY A 165 -11.30 -0.73 24.26
C GLY A 165 -12.01 -1.18 22.98
N ALA A 166 -12.79 -2.24 23.10
CA ALA A 166 -13.40 -2.93 21.95
C ALA A 166 -14.34 -2.04 21.13
N GLU A 167 -15.14 -1.18 21.76
CA GLU A 167 -16.04 -0.26 21.05
C GLU A 167 -15.27 0.71 20.14
N ALA A 168 -14.17 1.28 20.63
CA ALA A 168 -13.32 2.17 19.83
C ALA A 168 -12.66 1.44 18.65
N VAL A 169 -12.30 0.17 18.82
CA VAL A 169 -11.81 -0.68 17.72
C VAL A 169 -12.89 -0.90 16.66
N SER A 170 -14.13 -1.18 17.07
CA SER A 170 -15.27 -1.33 16.16
C SER A 170 -15.54 -0.03 15.38
N ASP A 171 -15.68 1.09 16.08
CA ASP A 171 -16.08 2.38 15.49
C ASP A 171 -15.02 2.95 14.55
N SER A 172 -13.75 2.67 14.81
CA SER A 172 -12.64 3.14 13.95
C SER A 172 -12.54 2.41 12.61
N GLY A 173 -13.10 1.20 12.50
CA GLY A 173 -12.92 0.34 11.33
C GLY A 173 -11.48 -0.14 11.11
N ILE A 174 -10.57 0.06 12.07
CA ILE A 174 -9.13 -0.24 11.90
C ILE A 174 -8.87 -1.71 11.59
N ALA A 175 -9.68 -2.63 12.13
CA ALA A 175 -9.60 -4.05 11.81
C ALA A 175 -9.84 -4.30 10.31
N LEU A 176 -10.86 -3.66 9.72
CA LEU A 176 -11.16 -3.78 8.29
C LEU A 176 -10.02 -3.23 7.42
N VAL A 177 -9.39 -2.14 7.83
CA VAL A 177 -8.21 -1.58 7.15
C VAL A 177 -7.05 -2.59 7.15
N MET A 178 -6.79 -3.23 8.28
CA MET A 178 -5.76 -4.29 8.38
C MET A 178 -6.07 -5.48 7.47
N HIS A 179 -7.31 -5.96 7.42
CA HIS A 179 -7.72 -7.03 6.51
C HIS A 179 -7.44 -6.69 5.05
N ARG A 180 -7.76 -5.47 4.63
CA ARG A 180 -7.54 -5.03 3.25
C ARG A 180 -6.06 -4.94 2.92
N LEU A 181 -5.24 -4.43 3.84
CA LEU A 181 -3.79 -4.43 3.66
C LEU A 181 -3.22 -5.85 3.57
N ILE A 182 -3.64 -6.75 4.46
CA ILE A 182 -3.26 -8.17 4.42
C ILE A 182 -3.64 -8.80 3.09
N ALA A 183 -4.84 -8.52 2.57
CA ALA A 183 -5.27 -9.03 1.28
C ALA A 183 -4.39 -8.54 0.12
N GLN A 184 -3.94 -7.28 0.14
CA GLN A 184 -3.01 -6.74 -0.85
C GLN A 184 -1.60 -7.33 -0.73
N LEU A 185 -1.18 -7.70 0.48
CA LEU A 185 0.14 -8.27 0.79
C LEU A 185 0.13 -9.79 0.93
N LEU A 186 -0.94 -10.47 0.48
CA LEU A 186 -1.11 -11.91 0.70
C LEU A 186 0.02 -12.74 0.08
N THR A 187 0.57 -12.28 -1.04
CA THR A 187 1.68 -12.93 -1.76
C THR A 187 3.04 -12.30 -1.48
N GLN A 188 3.13 -11.40 -0.50
CA GLN A 188 4.39 -10.76 -0.12
C GLN A 188 5.37 -11.80 0.41
N ASP A 189 6.59 -11.80 -0.12
CA ASP A 189 7.72 -12.49 0.50
C ASP A 189 8.24 -11.63 1.65
N TRP A 190 8.26 -12.20 2.85
CA TRP A 190 8.72 -11.54 4.07
C TRP A 190 10.20 -11.79 4.35
N SER A 191 10.91 -12.53 3.50
CA SER A 191 12.34 -12.79 3.67
C SER A 191 13.13 -11.48 3.82
N GLY A 192 13.83 -11.30 4.94
CA GLY A 192 14.55 -10.08 5.30
C GLY A 192 13.68 -8.92 5.84
N SER A 193 12.38 -9.14 6.03
CA SER A 193 11.43 -8.19 6.62
C SER A 193 10.42 -8.86 7.56
N GLU A 194 10.82 -9.99 8.15
CA GLU A 194 10.00 -10.87 8.98
C GLU A 194 9.40 -10.12 10.17
N VAL A 195 10.17 -9.22 10.79
CA VAL A 195 9.70 -8.40 11.92
C VAL A 195 8.48 -7.57 11.51
N VAL A 196 8.50 -6.98 10.31
CA VAL A 196 7.43 -6.11 9.80
C VAL A 196 6.20 -6.94 9.45
N GLY A 197 6.38 -8.07 8.75
CA GLY A 197 5.28 -8.99 8.46
C GLY A 197 4.63 -9.53 9.73
N GLY A 198 5.44 -9.93 10.71
CA GLY A 198 4.97 -10.35 12.03
C GLY A 198 4.14 -9.27 12.73
N LYS A 199 4.59 -8.01 12.70
CA LYS A 199 3.84 -6.87 13.28
C LYS A 199 2.44 -6.71 12.67
N LEU A 200 2.33 -6.77 11.34
CA LEU A 200 1.05 -6.62 10.63
C LEU A 200 0.03 -7.65 11.12
N TYR A 201 0.39 -8.93 11.03
CA TYR A 201 -0.51 -10.01 11.43
C TYR A 201 -0.74 -10.04 12.95
N ALA A 202 0.25 -9.70 13.77
CA ALA A 202 0.10 -9.63 15.22
C ALA A 202 -0.89 -8.55 15.65
N MET A 203 -0.86 -7.37 15.02
CA MET A 203 -1.83 -6.32 15.33
C MET A 203 -3.24 -6.72 14.88
N ALA A 204 -3.38 -7.24 13.65
CA ALA A 204 -4.66 -7.74 13.16
C ALA A 204 -5.25 -8.80 14.12
N ALA A 205 -4.44 -9.74 14.60
CA ALA A 205 -4.88 -10.75 15.57
C ALA A 205 -5.42 -10.14 16.88
N LYS A 206 -4.74 -9.13 17.43
CA LYS A 206 -5.17 -8.46 18.67
C LYS A 206 -6.47 -7.67 18.47
N LEU A 207 -6.61 -6.99 17.34
CA LEU A 207 -7.84 -6.28 16.98
C LEU A 207 -9.02 -7.24 16.89
N GLU A 208 -8.86 -8.35 16.16
CA GLU A 208 -9.91 -9.37 16.03
C GLU A 208 -10.26 -10.04 17.36
N GLN A 209 -9.25 -10.31 18.21
CA GLN A 209 -9.49 -10.84 19.54
C GLN A 209 -10.34 -9.89 20.38
N SER A 210 -10.07 -8.58 20.32
CA SER A 210 -10.85 -7.58 21.07
C SER A 210 -12.32 -7.53 20.64
N GLN A 211 -12.62 -7.93 19.41
CA GLN A 211 -13.96 -8.02 18.84
C GLN A 211 -14.59 -9.41 18.98
N HIS A 212 -13.94 -10.33 19.71
CA HIS A 212 -14.35 -11.74 19.83
C HIS A 212 -14.45 -12.50 18.50
N ASN A 213 -13.77 -12.02 17.45
CA ASN A 213 -13.66 -12.69 16.16
C ASN A 213 -12.56 -13.75 16.22
N LEU A 214 -12.77 -14.78 17.04
CA LEU A 214 -11.75 -15.76 17.42
C LEU A 214 -11.14 -16.51 16.22
N GLY A 215 -11.91 -16.73 15.15
CA GLY A 215 -11.40 -17.38 13.93
C GLY A 215 -10.29 -16.57 13.25
N TYR A 216 -10.54 -15.29 12.98
CA TYR A 216 -9.52 -14.40 12.40
C TYR A 216 -8.40 -14.09 13.39
N ALA A 217 -8.71 -13.94 14.67
CA ALA A 217 -7.70 -13.77 15.71
C ALA A 217 -6.70 -14.92 15.71
N LEU A 218 -7.18 -16.16 15.65
CA LEU A 218 -6.31 -17.34 15.58
C LEU A 218 -5.51 -17.39 14.27
N GLN A 219 -6.19 -17.20 13.12
CA GLN A 219 -5.55 -17.24 11.81
C GLN A 219 -4.38 -16.25 11.72
N PHE A 220 -4.60 -15.01 12.13
CA PHE A 220 -3.57 -13.98 12.08
C PHE A 220 -2.48 -14.20 13.14
N ALA A 221 -2.81 -14.68 14.34
CA ALA A 221 -1.80 -14.95 15.36
C ALA A 221 -0.86 -16.10 14.97
N VAL A 222 -1.41 -17.15 14.35
CA VAL A 222 -0.60 -18.24 13.76
C VAL A 222 0.30 -17.68 12.68
N GLN A 223 -0.24 -16.90 11.75
CA GLN A 223 0.56 -16.40 10.64
C GLN A 223 1.64 -15.41 11.08
N ALA A 224 1.35 -14.56 12.07
CA ALA A 224 2.35 -13.70 12.68
C ALA A 224 3.52 -14.50 13.28
N THR A 225 3.21 -15.61 13.98
CA THR A 225 4.21 -16.47 14.62
C THR A 225 5.03 -17.25 13.58
N LEU A 226 4.40 -17.70 12.49
CA LEU A 226 5.10 -18.38 11.39
C LEU A 226 6.05 -17.46 10.65
N ILE A 227 5.67 -16.20 10.44
CA ILE A 227 6.54 -15.19 9.81
C ILE A 227 7.66 -14.77 10.78
N ASN A 228 7.32 -14.53 12.04
CA ASN A 228 8.26 -14.09 13.07
C ASN A 228 7.85 -14.66 14.43
N ASP A 229 8.60 -15.64 14.94
CA ASP A 229 8.36 -16.25 16.25
C ASP A 229 8.33 -15.21 17.40
N GLY A 230 9.08 -14.12 17.23
CA GLY A 230 9.14 -12.97 18.13
C GLY A 230 7.99 -11.96 17.98
N ALA A 231 6.95 -12.23 17.19
CA ALA A 231 5.82 -11.31 16.99
C ALA A 231 4.95 -11.10 18.25
N GLY A 232 5.15 -11.90 19.30
CA GLY A 232 4.54 -11.68 20.62
C GLY A 232 3.09 -12.14 20.76
N VAL A 233 2.57 -12.92 19.82
CA VAL A 233 1.17 -13.41 19.81
C VAL A 233 1.03 -14.94 19.92
N LYS A 234 2.12 -15.66 20.17
CA LYS A 234 2.12 -17.12 20.35
C LYS A 234 1.20 -17.60 21.48
N LYS A 235 1.20 -16.90 22.63
CA LYS A 235 0.29 -17.19 23.74
C LYS A 235 -1.17 -16.95 23.34
N LEU A 236 -1.46 -15.81 22.70
CA LEU A 236 -2.79 -15.48 22.19
C LEU A 236 -3.31 -16.58 21.27
N ALA A 237 -2.49 -17.03 20.31
CA ALA A 237 -2.86 -18.11 19.40
C ALA A 237 -3.26 -19.40 20.16
N ARG A 238 -2.44 -19.83 21.14
CA ARG A 238 -2.73 -21.03 21.95
C ARG A 238 -3.99 -20.89 22.79
N ASP A 239 -4.20 -19.73 23.41
CA ASP A 239 -5.37 -19.46 24.22
C ASP A 239 -6.65 -19.47 23.37
N VAL A 240 -6.63 -18.84 22.20
CA VAL A 240 -7.77 -18.83 21.26
C VAL A 240 -8.00 -20.21 20.65
N ALA A 241 -6.94 -20.95 20.29
CA ALA A 241 -7.06 -22.32 19.80
C ALA A 241 -7.72 -23.25 20.82
N LYS A 242 -7.37 -23.10 22.11
CA LYS A 242 -8.03 -23.82 23.20
C LYS A 242 -9.50 -23.45 23.32
N GLN A 243 -9.85 -22.16 23.23
CA GLN A 243 -11.25 -21.71 23.26
C GLN A 243 -12.08 -22.30 22.11
N LEU A 244 -11.47 -22.42 20.93
CA LEU A 244 -12.11 -22.98 19.74
C LEU A 244 -12.03 -24.52 19.66
N ASN A 245 -11.36 -25.17 20.62
CA ASN A 245 -11.08 -26.61 20.61
C ASN A 245 -10.40 -27.10 19.30
N VAL A 246 -9.41 -26.34 18.83
CA VAL A 246 -8.60 -26.65 17.65
C VAL A 246 -7.13 -26.81 18.03
N SER A 247 -6.41 -27.64 17.29
CA SER A 247 -4.96 -27.80 17.44
C SER A 247 -4.23 -26.91 16.44
N ILE A 248 -3.10 -26.35 16.86
CA ILE A 248 -2.20 -25.52 16.04
C ILE A 248 -0.76 -25.95 16.27
N ASP A 249 0.09 -25.80 15.26
CA ASP A 249 1.49 -26.22 15.27
C ASP A 249 2.41 -24.98 15.19
N ILE A 250 2.56 -24.29 16.34
CA ILE A 250 3.41 -23.08 16.54
C ILE A 250 3.97 -22.95 17.96
#